data_AF-A0A9P9TAP4-F1
#
_entry.id   AF-A0A9P9TAP4-F1
#
_cell.length_a   1.000
_cell.length_b   1.000
_cell.length_c   1.000
_cell.angle_alpha   90.00
_cell.angle_beta   90.00
_cell.angle_gamma   90.00
#
_symmetry.space_group_name_H-M   'P 1'
#
loop_
_entity.id
_entity.type
_entity.pdbx_description
1 polymer ?
#
loop_
_entity_poly.entity_id
_entity_poly.type
_entity_poly.pdbx_seq_one_letter_code
_entity_poly.pdbx_strand_id
1 'polypeptide(L)'
;MAPKRRRKEKQPFEQGVNPSSRKRKAPPVDTIVDDLEKENADLTTKIKERGQQLGSLEARLERARADLDGRAEEIKEAHNREHALRGSLDNEANQHRVLREEANKIRLRLKDFIQFSVKIAELDLADVAVRMTQLWIVATKLVEDFFGRDMPDNVLKSDWTRLRDNDIFKHQIPLPQSNTNAARRMRAAIVLGVLTRLVDKFIFQPTYLLDEESGLREILRDEAAIDPVKERYTRGILLSMSPDEQEANGESIMHHVAKELLEIANVGVLLTPETFATFPEALEGFVRQCQEQWKIIQRGKQKLEPSFAYSASSDYPWQLFDDTIADAQDERHSEELSATTAIENHIVLIPRIYLVRTKADPDPITHGCVLRKTHLDAAAEELRKSLPSAPFTHATSGRHRNRPGRAMSVTGNSKPFLV
;
A
#
# COMPACT_ATOMS: atom_id res chain seq x y z
N MET A 1 80.88 9.94 -1.86
CA MET A 1 81.34 11.35 -1.73
C MET A 1 82.25 11.44 -0.52
N ALA A 2 83.52 11.75 -0.74
CA ALA A 2 84.45 12.24 0.27
C ALA A 2 84.45 13.80 0.23
N PRO A 3 85.32 14.58 0.90
CA PRO A 3 86.22 14.31 2.06
C PRO A 3 86.34 15.53 3.04
N LYS A 4 87.36 15.46 3.94
CA LYS A 4 88.26 16.54 4.45
C LYS A 4 87.95 17.08 5.87
N ARG A 5 88.90 17.43 6.74
CA ARG A 5 90.39 17.34 6.83
C ARG A 5 90.83 18.03 8.16
N ARG A 6 91.94 17.52 8.75
CA ARG A 6 93.07 18.25 9.44
C ARG A 6 92.75 18.96 10.77
N ARG A 7 93.64 19.02 11.80
CA ARG A 7 95.13 19.10 11.91
C ARG A 7 95.45 18.82 13.42
N LYS A 8 96.20 17.80 13.86
CA LYS A 8 97.67 17.58 14.05
C LYS A 8 98.56 18.72 14.58
N GLU A 9 99.37 18.34 15.60
CA GLU A 9 100.74 18.78 15.99
C GLU A 9 100.87 20.08 16.82
N LYS A 10 101.74 20.25 17.85
CA LYS A 10 103.05 19.64 18.21
C LYS A 10 103.46 20.00 19.68
N GLN A 11 104.24 19.12 20.32
CA GLN A 11 105.13 19.33 21.51
C GLN A 11 106.45 20.09 21.10
N PRO A 12 107.55 20.18 21.89
CA PRO A 12 107.81 20.75 23.24
C PRO A 12 109.16 21.55 23.31
N PHE A 13 109.67 21.79 24.54
CA PHE A 13 111.09 21.92 24.97
C PHE A 13 111.87 23.27 24.98
N GLU A 14 112.42 23.52 26.18
CA GLU A 14 113.76 24.01 26.58
C GLU A 14 114.25 25.48 26.51
N GLN A 15 114.58 25.95 27.71
CA GLN A 15 115.83 26.57 28.19
C GLN A 15 116.49 27.74 27.42
N GLY A 16 116.67 28.84 28.17
CA GLY A 16 117.65 29.89 27.89
C GLY A 16 118.01 30.60 29.19
N VAL A 17 119.13 30.20 29.79
CA VAL A 17 119.77 30.79 30.97
C VAL A 17 120.65 31.97 30.54
N ASN A 18 120.90 32.88 31.50
CA ASN A 18 122.13 33.65 31.73
C ASN A 18 122.09 35.19 31.47
N PRO A 19 122.98 35.98 32.10
CA PRO A 19 122.71 36.62 33.39
C PRO A 19 123.08 38.13 33.39
N SER A 20 122.69 38.87 34.42
CA SER A 20 123.56 39.94 34.95
C SER A 20 123.07 40.50 36.27
N SER A 21 124.01 40.44 37.21
CA SER A 21 124.06 41.09 38.51
C SER A 21 123.51 42.51 38.55
N ARG A 22 122.63 42.80 39.51
CA ARG A 22 122.62 44.08 40.23
C ARG A 22 121.94 43.92 41.57
N LYS A 23 122.74 44.07 42.63
CA LYS A 23 122.34 44.24 44.03
C LYS A 23 121.10 45.14 44.14
N ARG A 24 119.96 44.59 44.56
CA ARG A 24 118.88 45.35 45.18
C ARG A 24 118.32 44.55 46.35
N LYS A 25 118.46 45.22 47.49
CA LYS A 25 117.92 45.00 48.84
C LYS A 25 116.75 44.01 48.88
N ALA A 26 116.83 43.07 49.82
CA ALA A 26 115.67 42.29 50.27
C ALA A 26 114.49 43.25 50.49
N PRO A 27 113.31 42.96 49.94
CA PRO A 27 112.12 43.70 50.32
C PRO A 27 111.96 43.56 51.84
N PRO A 28 111.53 44.59 52.58
CA PRO A 28 111.13 44.39 53.97
C PRO A 28 110.09 43.27 54.00
N VAL A 29 110.14 42.39 55.01
CA VAL A 29 109.20 41.27 55.20
C VAL A 29 107.75 41.73 54.98
N ASP A 30 107.45 42.97 55.36
CA ASP A 30 106.18 43.68 55.13
C ASP A 30 105.71 43.73 53.66
N THR A 31 106.60 43.90 52.67
CA THR A 31 106.20 43.92 51.24
C THR A 31 105.91 42.54 50.65
N ILE A 32 106.54 41.47 51.16
CA ILE A 32 106.22 40.08 50.77
C ILE A 32 104.92 39.65 51.44
N VAL A 33 104.68 40.10 52.68
CA VAL A 33 103.42 39.91 53.41
C VAL A 33 102.29 40.65 52.69
N ASP A 34 102.47 41.90 52.28
CA ASP A 34 101.47 42.68 51.52
C ASP A 34 101.11 42.00 50.18
N ASP A 35 102.10 41.52 49.41
CA ASP A 35 101.84 40.82 48.14
C ASP A 35 101.13 39.48 48.36
N LEU A 36 101.49 38.72 49.40
CA LEU A 36 100.82 37.47 49.79
C LEU A 36 99.42 37.69 50.37
N GLU A 37 99.19 38.80 51.08
CA GLU A 37 97.87 39.21 51.56
C GLU A 37 96.97 39.62 50.41
N LYS A 38 97.52 40.34 49.42
CA LYS A 38 96.81 40.74 48.21
C LYS A 38 96.49 39.54 47.33
N GLU A 39 97.43 38.60 47.17
CA GLU A 39 97.20 37.34 46.48
C GLU A 39 96.20 36.45 47.22
N ASN A 40 96.27 36.36 48.56
CA ASN A 40 95.25 35.67 49.35
C ASN A 40 93.88 36.34 49.22
N ALA A 41 93.80 37.66 49.22
CA ALA A 41 92.54 38.38 49.02
C ALA A 41 91.97 38.13 47.60
N ASP A 42 92.83 38.10 46.58
CA ASP A 42 92.46 37.82 45.19
C ASP A 42 92.05 36.35 44.97
N LEU A 43 92.72 35.40 45.65
CA LEU A 43 92.34 34.00 45.68
C LEU A 43 91.03 33.79 46.45
N THR A 44 90.85 34.49 47.58
CA THR A 44 89.62 34.40 48.39
C THR A 44 88.42 34.94 47.62
N THR A 45 88.58 36.04 46.87
CA THR A 45 87.54 36.58 45.98
C THR A 45 87.25 35.64 44.81
N LYS A 46 88.26 35.09 44.14
CA LYS A 46 88.09 34.06 43.08
C LYS A 46 87.42 32.78 43.59
N ILE A 47 87.75 32.32 44.79
CA ILE A 47 87.10 31.17 45.43
C ILE A 47 85.63 31.49 45.69
N LYS A 48 85.32 32.71 46.13
CA LYS A 48 83.94 33.16 46.37
C LYS A 48 83.13 33.26 45.08
N GLU A 49 83.71 33.81 44.02
CA GLU A 49 83.10 33.88 42.68
C GLU A 49 82.86 32.49 42.08
N ARG A 50 83.86 31.61 42.15
CA ARG A 50 83.71 30.22 41.68
C ARG A 50 82.70 29.44 42.52
N GLY A 51 82.62 29.69 43.83
CA GLY A 51 81.60 29.14 44.72
C GLY A 51 80.19 29.59 44.32
N GLN A 52 80.01 30.87 43.98
CA GLN A 52 78.73 31.38 43.45
C GLN A 52 78.39 30.79 42.08
N GLN A 53 79.39 30.65 41.18
CA GLN A 53 79.19 30.01 39.88
C GLN A 53 78.80 28.54 40.02
N LEU A 54 79.47 27.78 40.91
CA LEU A 54 79.12 26.40 41.24
C LEU A 54 77.68 26.29 41.74
N GLY A 55 77.28 27.12 42.72
CA GLY A 55 75.91 27.13 43.22
C GLY A 55 74.87 27.48 42.13
N SER A 56 75.20 28.40 41.22
CA SER A 56 74.33 28.76 40.09
C SER A 56 74.20 27.62 39.06
N LEU A 57 75.29 26.87 38.83
CA LEU A 57 75.32 25.73 37.92
C LEU A 57 74.57 24.54 38.52
N GLU A 58 74.77 24.24 39.81
CA GLU A 58 74.02 23.22 40.55
C GLU A 58 72.51 23.52 40.49
N ALA A 59 72.10 24.77 40.77
CA ALA A 59 70.70 25.18 40.68
C ALA A 59 70.12 25.12 39.25
N ARG A 60 70.95 25.28 38.20
CA ARG A 60 70.53 25.07 36.80
C ARG A 60 70.43 23.59 36.46
N LEU A 61 71.33 22.77 36.99
CA LEU A 61 71.38 21.32 36.75
C LEU A 61 70.15 20.65 37.40
N GLU A 62 69.82 21.04 38.63
CA GLU A 62 68.60 20.55 39.32
C GLU A 62 67.31 20.97 38.59
N ARG A 63 67.23 22.22 38.09
CA ARG A 63 66.09 22.64 37.25
C ARG A 63 66.00 21.83 35.95
N ALA A 64 67.12 21.62 35.28
CA ALA A 64 67.16 20.84 34.04
C ALA A 64 66.79 19.36 34.28
N ARG A 65 67.14 18.79 35.44
CA ARG A 65 66.71 17.45 35.86
C ARG A 65 65.20 17.40 36.07
N ALA A 66 64.64 18.34 36.83
CA ALA A 66 63.20 18.42 37.03
C ALA A 66 62.42 18.59 35.72
N ASP A 67 62.94 19.42 34.79
CA ASP A 67 62.35 19.58 33.46
C ASP A 67 62.44 18.30 32.61
N LEU A 68 63.56 17.57 32.69
CA LEU A 68 63.74 16.29 31.99
C LEU A 68 62.77 15.23 32.54
N ASP A 69 62.62 15.14 33.85
CA ASP A 69 61.69 14.21 34.49
C ASP A 69 60.24 14.55 34.12
N GLY A 70 59.88 15.85 34.12
CA GLY A 70 58.56 16.31 33.67
C GLY A 70 58.26 15.94 32.22
N ARG A 71 59.22 16.18 31.30
CA ARG A 71 59.07 15.78 29.89
C ARG A 71 59.02 14.27 29.70
N ALA A 72 59.75 13.50 30.51
CA ALA A 72 59.71 12.05 30.44
C ALA A 72 58.32 11.50 30.80
N GLU A 73 57.67 12.06 31.83
CA GLU A 73 56.29 11.70 32.18
C GLU A 73 55.29 12.17 31.10
N GLU A 74 55.44 13.36 30.52
CA GLU A 74 54.59 13.80 29.40
C GLU A 74 54.68 12.87 28.18
N ILE A 75 55.89 12.43 27.82
CA ILE A 75 56.11 11.48 26.71
C ILE A 75 55.42 10.15 27.01
N LYS A 76 55.53 9.67 28.25
CA LYS A 76 54.91 8.42 28.69
C LYS A 76 53.38 8.51 28.65
N GLU A 77 52.80 9.61 29.11
CA GLU A 77 51.37 9.85 28.99
C GLU A 77 50.91 9.94 27.53
N ALA A 78 51.64 10.65 26.69
CA ALA A 78 51.34 10.77 25.26
C ALA A 78 51.37 9.40 24.58
N HIS A 79 52.35 8.57 24.90
CA HIS A 79 52.47 7.21 24.36
C HIS A 79 51.31 6.30 24.82
N ASN A 80 50.91 6.39 26.09
CA ASN A 80 49.75 5.67 26.61
C ASN A 80 48.46 6.10 25.91
N ARG A 81 48.27 7.41 25.67
CA ARG A 81 47.12 7.94 24.92
C ARG A 81 47.13 7.49 23.47
N GLU A 82 48.27 7.53 22.80
CA GLU A 82 48.42 7.04 21.42
C GLU A 82 48.05 5.56 21.32
N HIS A 83 48.57 4.73 22.24
CA HIS A 83 48.25 3.31 22.29
C HIS A 83 46.76 3.06 22.53
N ALA A 84 46.13 3.80 23.45
CA ALA A 84 44.69 3.70 23.71
C ALA A 84 43.86 4.11 22.49
N LEU A 85 44.21 5.22 21.82
CA LEU A 85 43.53 5.68 20.61
C LEU A 85 43.69 4.68 19.46
N ARG A 86 44.87 4.09 19.31
CA ARG A 86 45.12 3.07 18.29
C ARG A 86 44.29 1.81 18.55
N GLY A 87 44.20 1.36 19.80
CA GLY A 87 43.31 0.26 20.18
C GLY A 87 41.83 0.59 19.92
N SER A 88 41.41 1.82 20.21
CA SER A 88 40.05 2.29 19.90
C SER A 88 39.76 2.31 18.41
N LEU A 89 40.73 2.77 17.60
CA LEU A 89 40.59 2.85 16.14
C LEU A 89 40.50 1.46 15.51
N ASP A 90 41.34 0.52 15.95
CA ASP A 90 41.27 -0.87 15.49
C ASP A 90 39.94 -1.53 15.87
N ASN A 91 39.44 -1.26 17.08
CA ASN A 91 38.15 -1.76 17.51
C ASN A 91 37.00 -1.19 16.65
N GLU A 92 37.00 0.12 16.40
CA GLU A 92 36.00 0.78 15.55
C GLU A 92 36.05 0.27 14.10
N ALA A 93 37.25 0.12 13.54
CA ALA A 93 37.45 -0.43 12.20
C ALA A 93 36.91 -1.87 12.10
N ASN A 94 37.12 -2.68 13.13
CA ASN A 94 36.57 -4.02 13.20
C ASN A 94 35.04 -4.02 13.30
N GLN A 95 34.46 -3.16 14.15
CA GLN A 95 33.00 -3.01 14.27
C GLN A 95 32.36 -2.58 12.94
N HIS A 96 32.94 -1.59 12.26
CA HIS A 96 32.47 -1.14 10.97
C HIS A 96 32.53 -2.24 9.91
N ARG A 97 33.60 -3.06 9.91
CA ARG A 97 33.69 -4.24 9.04
C ARG A 97 32.56 -5.24 9.30
N VAL A 98 32.33 -5.61 10.57
CA VAL A 98 31.27 -6.56 10.96
C VAL A 98 29.89 -6.05 10.55
N LEU A 99 29.55 -4.80 10.88
CA LEU A 99 28.26 -4.21 10.52
C LEU A 99 28.05 -4.18 9.00
N ARG A 100 29.11 -3.94 8.22
CA ARG A 100 29.05 -3.97 6.76
C ARG A 100 28.76 -5.36 6.22
N GLU A 101 29.39 -6.38 6.79
CA GLU A 101 29.14 -7.78 6.43
C GLU A 101 27.71 -8.21 6.77
N GLU A 102 27.21 -7.82 7.95
CA GLU A 102 25.83 -8.08 8.38
C GLU A 102 24.81 -7.37 7.46
N ALA A 103 25.02 -6.10 7.16
CA ALA A 103 24.16 -5.33 6.24
C ALA A 103 24.12 -5.98 4.85
N ASN A 104 25.27 -6.45 4.34
CA ASN A 104 25.32 -7.18 3.08
C ASN A 104 24.56 -8.50 3.13
N LYS A 105 24.71 -9.27 4.22
CA LYS A 105 23.99 -10.53 4.43
C LYS A 105 22.47 -10.30 4.48
N ILE A 106 22.03 -9.28 5.20
CA ILE A 106 20.61 -8.90 5.28
C ILE A 106 20.08 -8.47 3.90
N ARG A 107 20.83 -7.66 3.16
CA ARG A 107 20.46 -7.21 1.81
C ARG A 107 20.28 -8.38 0.84
N LEU A 108 21.17 -9.37 0.89
CA LEU A 108 21.07 -10.58 0.06
C LEU A 108 19.82 -11.39 0.43
N ARG A 109 19.58 -11.63 1.72
CA ARG A 109 18.37 -12.35 2.17
C ARG A 109 17.09 -11.62 1.77
N LEU A 110 17.07 -10.28 1.87
CA LEU A 110 15.91 -9.48 1.46
C LEU A 110 15.66 -9.61 -0.05
N LYS A 111 16.72 -9.62 -0.87
CA LYS A 111 16.62 -9.85 -2.31
C LYS A 111 16.02 -11.23 -2.59
N ASP A 112 16.45 -12.25 -1.86
CA ASP A 112 15.91 -13.61 -2.00
C ASP A 112 14.43 -13.66 -1.62
N PHE A 113 13.98 -12.95 -0.58
CA PHE A 113 12.57 -12.90 -0.22
C PHE A 113 11.70 -12.17 -1.25
N ILE A 114 12.21 -11.07 -1.82
CA ILE A 114 11.47 -10.29 -2.83
C ILE A 114 11.20 -11.15 -4.08
N GLN A 115 12.07 -12.09 -4.42
CA GLN A 115 11.91 -12.94 -5.61
C GLN A 115 10.75 -13.95 -5.48
N PHE A 116 10.27 -14.23 -4.27
CA PHE A 116 9.11 -15.11 -4.05
C PHE A 116 7.77 -14.42 -4.32
N SER A 117 7.77 -13.14 -4.66
CA SER A 117 6.57 -12.35 -4.93
C SER A 117 6.57 -11.92 -6.39
N VAL A 118 5.39 -11.85 -7.01
CA VAL A 118 5.27 -11.20 -8.32
C VAL A 118 5.59 -9.71 -8.22
N LYS A 119 5.99 -9.10 -9.34
CA LYS A 119 6.20 -7.65 -9.38
C LYS A 119 4.87 -6.92 -9.18
N ILE A 120 4.73 -6.25 -8.04
CA ILE A 120 3.59 -5.38 -7.74
C ILE A 120 3.90 -3.94 -8.18
N ALA A 121 3.01 -3.35 -9.00
CA ALA A 121 3.17 -2.03 -9.59
C ALA A 121 2.17 -1.01 -9.01
N GLU A 122 2.50 0.28 -9.07
CA GLU A 122 1.51 1.33 -8.81
C GLU A 122 0.51 1.36 -9.95
N LEU A 123 -0.79 1.31 -9.64
CA LEU A 123 -1.84 1.50 -10.64
C LEU A 123 -2.07 3.00 -10.88
N ASP A 124 -2.34 3.35 -12.13
CA ASP A 124 -2.99 4.63 -12.45
C ASP A 124 -4.50 4.45 -12.25
N LEU A 125 -5.02 4.99 -11.14
CA LEU A 125 -6.42 4.80 -10.78
C LEU A 125 -7.39 5.44 -11.78
N ALA A 126 -6.97 6.50 -12.49
CA ALA A 126 -7.81 7.13 -13.51
C ALA A 126 -7.92 6.24 -14.75
N ASP A 127 -6.81 5.67 -15.23
CA ASP A 127 -6.81 4.71 -16.34
C ASP A 127 -7.59 3.44 -15.97
N VAL A 128 -7.40 2.91 -14.75
CA VAL A 128 -8.17 1.76 -14.26
C VAL A 128 -9.67 2.09 -14.24
N ALA A 129 -10.06 3.27 -13.75
CA ALA A 129 -11.47 3.68 -13.72
C ALA A 129 -12.09 3.73 -15.11
N VAL A 130 -11.37 4.27 -16.10
CA VAL A 130 -11.82 4.32 -17.50
C VAL A 130 -11.99 2.91 -18.07
N ARG A 131 -11.00 2.02 -17.88
CA ARG A 131 -11.08 0.63 -18.38
C ARG A 131 -12.22 -0.16 -17.76
N MET A 132 -12.42 -0.03 -16.44
CA MET A 132 -13.52 -0.69 -15.75
C MET A 132 -14.88 -0.15 -16.21
N THR A 133 -15.00 1.16 -16.42
CA THR A 133 -16.22 1.77 -16.98
C THR A 133 -16.49 1.25 -18.39
N GLN A 134 -15.46 1.12 -19.23
CA GLN A 134 -15.59 0.57 -20.57
C GLN A 134 -16.07 -0.89 -20.57
N LEU A 135 -15.58 -1.72 -19.64
CA LEU A 135 -16.09 -3.10 -19.50
C LEU A 135 -17.59 -3.12 -19.22
N TRP A 136 -18.08 -2.21 -18.38
CA TRP A 136 -19.50 -2.11 -18.06
C TRP A 136 -20.37 -1.61 -19.21
N ILE A 137 -19.83 -0.73 -20.05
CA ILE A 137 -20.47 -0.34 -21.31
C ILE A 137 -20.58 -1.54 -22.26
N VAL A 138 -19.49 -2.32 -22.42
CA VAL A 138 -19.49 -3.53 -23.24
C VAL A 138 -20.48 -4.58 -22.71
N ALA A 139 -20.54 -4.78 -21.40
CA ALA A 139 -21.50 -5.68 -20.75
C ALA A 139 -22.95 -5.26 -21.03
N THR A 140 -23.23 -3.96 -20.91
CA THR A 140 -24.57 -3.40 -21.14
C THR A 140 -24.97 -3.59 -22.60
N LYS A 141 -24.08 -3.29 -23.54
CA LYS A 141 -24.30 -3.50 -24.98
C LYS A 141 -24.58 -4.97 -25.30
N LEU A 142 -23.74 -5.87 -24.79
CA LEU A 142 -23.90 -7.32 -24.95
C LEU A 142 -25.29 -7.78 -24.47
N VAL A 143 -25.74 -7.31 -23.32
CA VAL A 143 -27.05 -7.72 -22.79
C VAL A 143 -28.20 -7.10 -23.59
N GLU A 144 -28.11 -5.83 -23.97
CA GLU A 144 -29.12 -5.16 -24.79
C GLU A 144 -29.28 -5.80 -26.17
N ASP A 145 -28.18 -6.12 -26.86
CA ASP A 145 -28.17 -6.74 -28.19
C ASP A 145 -28.91 -8.09 -28.20
N PHE A 146 -28.86 -8.83 -27.09
CA PHE A 146 -29.46 -10.15 -26.98
C PHE A 146 -30.85 -10.17 -26.34
N PHE A 147 -31.06 -9.38 -25.29
CA PHE A 147 -32.24 -9.45 -24.41
C PHE A 147 -33.10 -8.18 -24.41
N GLY A 148 -32.56 -7.06 -24.90
CA GLY A 148 -33.23 -5.77 -25.08
C GLY A 148 -34.08 -5.66 -26.35
N ARG A 149 -34.22 -6.76 -27.11
CA ARG A 149 -34.98 -6.85 -28.37
C ARG A 149 -36.31 -7.59 -28.21
N ASP A 150 -37.08 -7.57 -29.30
CA ASP A 150 -38.31 -8.35 -29.40
C ASP A 150 -38.00 -9.84 -29.42
N MET A 151 -38.69 -10.59 -28.55
CA MET A 151 -38.61 -12.04 -28.50
C MET A 151 -39.85 -12.66 -29.16
N PRO A 152 -39.71 -13.82 -29.82
CA PRO A 152 -40.86 -14.52 -30.35
C PRO A 152 -41.76 -15.08 -29.23
N ASP A 153 -43.04 -15.21 -29.54
CA ASP A 153 -44.11 -15.58 -28.59
C ASP A 153 -43.84 -16.87 -27.81
N ASN A 154 -43.17 -17.84 -28.43
CA ASN A 154 -42.83 -19.11 -27.78
C ASN A 154 -41.82 -18.93 -26.63
N VAL A 155 -40.89 -17.99 -26.77
CA VAL A 155 -39.94 -17.62 -25.72
C VAL A 155 -40.64 -16.80 -24.64
N LEU A 156 -41.48 -15.84 -25.03
CA LEU A 156 -42.23 -15.02 -24.07
C LEU A 156 -43.16 -15.85 -23.18
N LYS A 157 -43.80 -16.88 -23.74
CA LYS A 157 -44.74 -17.76 -23.01
C LYS A 157 -44.05 -18.91 -22.25
N SER A 158 -42.72 -18.98 -22.27
CA SER A 158 -41.98 -20.01 -21.53
C SER A 158 -41.97 -19.76 -20.02
N ASP A 159 -41.60 -20.77 -19.23
CA ASP A 159 -41.53 -20.65 -17.78
C ASP A 159 -40.25 -19.92 -17.33
N TRP A 160 -40.41 -18.72 -16.78
CA TRP A 160 -39.30 -17.89 -16.27
C TRP A 160 -39.16 -17.95 -14.75
N THR A 161 -39.84 -18.87 -14.06
CA THR A 161 -39.83 -18.95 -12.60
C THR A 161 -38.42 -19.09 -12.03
N ARG A 162 -37.60 -20.00 -12.60
CA ARG A 162 -36.19 -20.17 -12.17
C ARG A 162 -35.32 -18.93 -12.40
N LEU A 163 -35.59 -18.17 -13.47
CA LEU A 163 -34.87 -16.92 -13.72
C LEU A 163 -35.28 -15.84 -12.70
N ARG A 164 -36.57 -15.78 -12.35
CA ARG A 164 -37.10 -14.83 -11.36
C ARG A 164 -36.62 -15.12 -9.94
N ASP A 165 -36.57 -16.39 -9.58
CA ASP A 165 -36.27 -16.85 -8.22
C ASP A 165 -34.79 -17.25 -8.06
N ASN A 166 -33.91 -16.74 -8.93
CA ASN A 166 -32.50 -17.09 -8.87
C ASN A 166 -31.81 -16.50 -7.61
N ASP A 167 -30.95 -17.31 -6.98
CA ASP A 167 -30.29 -16.92 -5.72
C ASP A 167 -29.14 -15.91 -5.91
N ILE A 168 -28.65 -15.75 -7.14
CA ILE A 168 -27.53 -14.86 -7.47
C ILE A 168 -27.98 -13.40 -7.39
N PHE A 169 -29.18 -13.10 -7.88
CA PHE A 169 -29.75 -11.77 -7.96
C PHE A 169 -31.14 -11.74 -7.31
N LYS A 170 -31.15 -11.63 -5.97
CA LYS A 170 -32.36 -11.73 -5.14
C LYS A 170 -33.32 -10.53 -5.23
N HIS A 171 -33.08 -9.58 -6.13
CA HIS A 171 -33.97 -8.45 -6.28
C HIS A 171 -35.17 -8.86 -7.16
N GLN A 172 -36.38 -8.67 -6.66
CA GLN A 172 -37.62 -9.00 -7.37
C GLN A 172 -37.88 -8.01 -8.50
N ILE A 173 -37.12 -8.11 -9.59
CA ILE A 173 -37.40 -7.39 -10.84
C ILE A 173 -38.66 -8.02 -11.47
N PRO A 174 -39.73 -7.26 -11.72
CA PRO A 174 -40.88 -7.77 -12.46
C PRO A 174 -40.44 -8.19 -13.86
N LEU A 175 -40.86 -9.36 -14.33
CA LEU A 175 -40.56 -9.86 -15.68
C LEU A 175 -41.84 -10.04 -16.49
N PRO A 176 -42.39 -8.96 -17.08
CA PRO A 176 -43.52 -9.08 -17.99
C PRO A 176 -43.16 -9.88 -19.24
N GLN A 177 -44.04 -10.80 -19.63
CA GLN A 177 -43.88 -11.69 -20.78
C GLN A 177 -44.41 -11.04 -22.07
N SER A 178 -43.88 -9.87 -22.41
CA SER A 178 -44.27 -9.11 -23.61
C SER A 178 -43.07 -8.44 -24.29
N ASN A 179 -43.30 -7.73 -25.40
CA ASN A 179 -42.28 -6.94 -26.11
C ASN A 179 -42.42 -5.41 -25.91
N THR A 180 -43.10 -4.98 -24.85
CA THR A 180 -43.08 -3.55 -24.49
C THR A 180 -41.66 -3.09 -24.12
N ASN A 181 -41.44 -1.77 -24.14
CA ASN A 181 -40.18 -1.19 -23.66
C ASN A 181 -39.89 -1.52 -22.20
N ALA A 182 -40.91 -1.60 -21.34
CA ALA A 182 -40.72 -1.97 -19.94
C ALA A 182 -40.27 -3.43 -19.81
N ALA A 183 -40.92 -4.37 -20.52
CA ALA A 183 -40.57 -5.77 -20.51
C ALA A 183 -39.14 -6.03 -21.01
N ARG A 184 -38.75 -5.43 -22.15
CA ARG A 184 -37.40 -5.54 -22.71
C ARG A 184 -36.34 -5.06 -21.73
N ARG A 185 -36.56 -3.88 -21.14
CA ARG A 185 -35.66 -3.31 -20.13
C ARG A 185 -35.51 -4.21 -18.90
N MET A 186 -36.59 -4.80 -18.39
CA MET A 186 -36.49 -5.68 -17.22
C MET A 186 -35.72 -6.96 -17.52
N ARG A 187 -35.87 -7.53 -18.72
CA ARG A 187 -35.08 -8.69 -19.16
C ARG A 187 -33.60 -8.35 -19.24
N ALA A 188 -33.25 -7.22 -19.86
CA ALA A 188 -31.86 -6.79 -19.90
C ALA A 188 -31.31 -6.51 -18.49
N ALA A 189 -32.07 -5.79 -17.65
CA ALA A 189 -31.65 -5.47 -16.29
C ALA A 189 -31.39 -6.72 -15.42
N ILE A 190 -32.25 -7.74 -15.47
CA ILE A 190 -32.03 -8.96 -14.69
C ILE A 190 -30.80 -9.73 -15.17
N VAL A 191 -30.62 -9.86 -16.49
CA VAL A 191 -29.46 -10.57 -17.05
C VAL A 191 -28.17 -9.83 -16.71
N LEU A 192 -28.14 -8.50 -16.85
CA LEU A 192 -26.98 -7.69 -16.49
C LEU A 192 -26.67 -7.79 -14.99
N GLY A 193 -27.70 -7.70 -14.13
CA GLY A 193 -27.53 -7.79 -12.68
C GLY A 193 -27.01 -9.16 -12.20
N VAL A 194 -27.38 -10.25 -12.87
CA VAL A 194 -26.83 -11.59 -12.63
C VAL A 194 -25.39 -11.68 -13.15
N LEU A 195 -25.15 -11.25 -14.40
CA LEU A 195 -23.84 -11.32 -15.04
C LEU A 195 -22.77 -10.57 -14.23
N THR A 196 -23.03 -9.33 -13.82
CA THR A 196 -22.06 -8.54 -13.04
C THR A 196 -21.73 -9.17 -11.70
N ARG A 197 -22.69 -9.85 -11.05
CA ARG A 197 -22.48 -10.59 -9.80
C ARG A 197 -21.68 -11.86 -10.02
N LEU A 198 -21.88 -12.56 -11.14
CA LEU A 198 -21.04 -13.71 -11.50
C LEU A 198 -19.60 -13.28 -11.81
N VAL A 199 -19.42 -12.17 -12.52
CA VAL A 199 -18.09 -11.59 -12.77
C VAL A 199 -17.43 -11.18 -11.45
N ASP A 200 -18.14 -10.50 -10.56
CA ASP A 200 -17.62 -10.17 -9.23
C ASP A 200 -17.26 -11.42 -8.42
N LYS A 201 -18.16 -12.40 -8.38
CA LYS A 201 -18.02 -13.63 -7.61
C LYS A 201 -16.85 -14.49 -8.10
N PHE A 202 -16.68 -14.65 -9.41
CA PHE A 202 -15.74 -15.64 -9.94
C PHE A 202 -14.49 -15.03 -10.59
N ILE A 203 -14.62 -13.89 -11.25
CA ILE A 203 -13.52 -13.26 -11.99
C ILE A 203 -12.75 -12.29 -11.11
N PHE A 204 -13.45 -11.46 -10.32
CA PHE A 204 -12.84 -10.42 -9.49
C PHE A 204 -12.30 -10.95 -8.16
N GLN A 205 -11.49 -12.01 -8.26
CA GLN A 205 -10.84 -12.68 -7.15
C GLN A 205 -9.40 -12.19 -6.98
N PRO A 206 -8.82 -12.25 -5.76
CA PRO A 206 -7.45 -11.78 -5.53
C PRO A 206 -6.40 -12.68 -6.20
N THR A 207 -6.68 -13.98 -6.32
CA THR A 207 -5.89 -15.00 -7.03
C THR A 207 -6.83 -16.07 -7.58
N TYR A 208 -6.32 -16.96 -8.43
CA TYR A 208 -7.09 -18.12 -8.95
C TYR A 208 -6.58 -19.45 -8.40
N LEU A 209 -5.95 -19.44 -7.22
CA LEU A 209 -5.48 -20.66 -6.55
C LEU A 209 -6.60 -21.40 -5.82
N LEU A 210 -7.51 -20.64 -5.21
CA LEU A 210 -8.61 -21.14 -4.40
C LEU A 210 -9.93 -20.74 -5.06
N ASP A 211 -10.98 -21.47 -4.73
CA ASP A 211 -12.34 -21.08 -5.07
C ASP A 211 -12.76 -19.81 -4.31
N GLU A 212 -13.87 -19.23 -4.76
CA GLU A 212 -14.43 -18.01 -4.20
C GLU A 212 -15.04 -18.20 -2.80
N GLU A 213 -15.30 -19.44 -2.38
CA GLU A 213 -15.88 -19.78 -1.07
C GLU A 213 -14.81 -19.95 0.01
N SER A 214 -13.53 -19.96 -0.36
CA SER A 214 -12.38 -20.10 0.54
C SER A 214 -12.24 -19.00 1.60
N GLY A 215 -12.92 -17.85 1.42
CA GLY A 215 -12.81 -16.69 2.31
C GLY A 215 -11.52 -15.87 2.13
N LEU A 216 -10.67 -16.24 1.17
CA LEU A 216 -9.39 -15.58 0.93
C LEU A 216 -9.58 -14.10 0.55
N ARG A 217 -10.63 -13.79 -0.22
CA ARG A 217 -10.94 -12.43 -0.66
C ARG A 217 -11.23 -11.51 0.52
N GLU A 218 -12.05 -11.96 1.45
CA GLU A 218 -12.41 -11.23 2.67
C GLU A 218 -11.18 -11.01 3.54
N ILE A 219 -10.38 -12.06 3.76
CA ILE A 219 -9.14 -11.97 4.55
C ILE A 219 -8.20 -10.90 3.97
N LEU A 220 -7.97 -10.93 2.66
CA LEU A 220 -7.09 -9.94 2.02
C LEU A 220 -7.71 -8.54 2.02
N ARG A 221 -9.01 -8.40 1.80
CA ARG A 221 -9.68 -7.09 1.91
C ARG A 221 -9.55 -6.49 3.31
N ASP A 222 -9.80 -7.29 4.34
CA ASP A 222 -9.75 -6.84 5.73
C ASP A 222 -8.29 -6.53 6.14
N GLU A 223 -7.32 -7.35 5.70
CA GLU A 223 -5.91 -7.06 5.88
C GLU A 223 -5.50 -5.76 5.16
N ALA A 224 -6.01 -5.44 3.97
CA ALA A 224 -5.71 -4.18 3.30
C ALA A 224 -6.18 -2.95 4.10
N ALA A 225 -7.29 -3.08 4.83
CA ALA A 225 -7.81 -2.02 5.69
C ALA A 225 -6.99 -1.83 6.99
N ILE A 226 -6.25 -2.87 7.42
CA ILE A 226 -5.43 -2.87 8.63
C ILE A 226 -3.96 -2.54 8.31
N ASP A 227 -3.36 -3.32 7.42
CA ASP A 227 -1.97 -3.23 6.96
C ASP A 227 -1.90 -3.52 5.44
N PRO A 228 -2.02 -2.49 4.59
CA PRO A 228 -1.97 -2.64 3.13
C PRO A 228 -0.62 -3.12 2.62
N VAL A 229 0.46 -2.95 3.39
CA VAL A 229 1.78 -3.47 3.01
C VAL A 229 1.80 -4.98 3.17
N LYS A 230 1.30 -5.48 4.31
CA LYS A 230 1.20 -6.93 4.55
C LYS A 230 0.25 -7.61 3.57
N GLU A 231 -0.90 -6.99 3.25
CA GLU A 231 -1.80 -7.49 2.21
C GLU A 231 -1.09 -7.64 0.86
N ARG A 232 -0.46 -6.57 0.36
CA ARG A 232 0.10 -6.60 -1.00
C ARG A 232 1.19 -7.66 -1.14
N TYR A 233 2.03 -7.84 -0.11
CA TYR A 233 3.09 -8.83 -0.13
C TYR A 233 2.53 -10.24 -0.08
N THR A 234 1.51 -10.46 0.75
CA THR A 234 0.81 -11.75 0.84
C THR A 234 0.17 -12.10 -0.51
N ARG A 235 -0.63 -11.19 -1.08
CA ARG A 235 -1.22 -11.36 -2.42
C ARG A 235 -0.15 -11.58 -3.49
N GLY A 236 0.94 -10.83 -3.46
CA GLY A 236 2.02 -10.98 -4.44
C GLY A 236 2.73 -12.34 -4.36
N ILE A 237 2.86 -12.92 -3.16
CA ILE A 237 3.36 -14.29 -2.97
C ILE A 237 2.32 -15.30 -3.47
N LEU A 238 1.04 -15.13 -3.14
CA LEU A 238 -0.01 -16.03 -3.65
C LEU A 238 -0.08 -16.01 -5.18
N LEU A 239 0.10 -14.85 -5.83
CA LEU A 239 0.16 -14.75 -7.29
C LEU A 239 1.40 -15.40 -7.92
N SER A 240 2.46 -15.67 -7.16
CA SER A 240 3.67 -16.34 -7.68
C SER A 240 3.61 -17.86 -7.54
N MET A 241 2.70 -18.36 -6.70
CA MET A 241 2.49 -19.79 -6.49
C MET A 241 1.74 -20.41 -7.68
N SER A 242 2.22 -21.56 -8.16
CA SER A 242 1.59 -22.34 -9.24
C SER A 242 1.03 -21.51 -10.40
N PRO A 243 1.85 -20.73 -11.13
CA PRO A 243 1.36 -19.82 -12.18
C PRO A 243 0.59 -20.57 -13.28
N ASP A 244 1.02 -21.78 -13.65
CA ASP A 244 0.35 -22.61 -14.66
C ASP A 244 -1.04 -23.08 -14.18
N GLU A 245 -1.17 -23.44 -12.90
CA GLU A 245 -2.47 -23.82 -12.31
C GLU A 245 -3.39 -22.62 -12.21
N GLN A 246 -2.88 -21.44 -11.83
CA GLN A 246 -3.70 -20.22 -11.80
C GLN A 246 -4.19 -19.81 -13.18
N GLU A 247 -3.38 -20.01 -14.22
CA GLU A 247 -3.81 -19.75 -15.59
C GLU A 247 -4.88 -20.75 -16.04
N ALA A 248 -4.68 -22.05 -15.78
CA ALA A 248 -5.66 -23.09 -16.09
C ALA A 248 -6.99 -22.90 -15.33
N ASN A 249 -6.92 -22.56 -14.04
CA ASN A 249 -8.08 -22.23 -13.23
C ASN A 249 -8.78 -20.99 -13.77
N GLY A 250 -8.01 -19.96 -14.17
CA GLY A 250 -8.54 -18.76 -14.81
C GLY A 250 -9.36 -19.09 -16.06
N GLU A 251 -8.88 -19.96 -16.94
CA GLU A 251 -9.62 -20.39 -18.14
C GLU A 251 -10.87 -21.22 -17.78
N SER A 252 -10.76 -22.11 -16.78
CA SER A 252 -11.91 -22.91 -16.30
C SER A 252 -13.03 -22.02 -15.72
N ILE A 253 -12.66 -21.00 -14.96
CA ILE A 253 -13.60 -20.05 -14.35
C ILE A 253 -14.45 -19.34 -15.42
N MET A 254 -13.88 -19.02 -16.58
CA MET A 254 -14.65 -18.36 -17.65
C MET A 254 -15.81 -19.21 -18.16
N HIS A 255 -15.55 -20.51 -18.39
CA HIS A 255 -16.58 -21.47 -18.77
C HIS A 255 -17.60 -21.66 -17.64
N HIS A 256 -17.14 -21.62 -16.39
CA HIS A 256 -18.02 -21.70 -15.23
C HIS A 256 -18.99 -20.52 -15.17
N VAL A 257 -18.53 -19.28 -15.40
CA VAL A 257 -19.41 -18.09 -15.45
C VAL A 257 -20.50 -18.23 -16.52
N ALA A 258 -20.14 -18.70 -17.72
CA ALA A 258 -21.11 -18.93 -18.80
C ALA A 258 -22.16 -19.98 -18.41
N LYS A 259 -21.72 -21.09 -17.80
CA LYS A 259 -22.59 -22.15 -17.30
C LYS A 259 -23.53 -21.65 -16.20
N GLU A 260 -23.01 -20.92 -15.22
CA GLU A 260 -23.79 -20.35 -14.12
C GLU A 260 -24.87 -19.40 -14.64
N LEU A 261 -24.54 -18.54 -15.61
CA LEU A 261 -25.51 -17.62 -16.20
C LEU A 261 -26.60 -18.37 -16.99
N LEU A 262 -26.20 -19.29 -17.86
CA LEU A 262 -27.12 -19.93 -18.80
C LEU A 262 -27.99 -21.01 -18.15
N GLU A 263 -27.42 -21.85 -17.29
CA GLU A 263 -28.07 -23.05 -16.74
C GLU A 263 -28.60 -22.85 -15.32
N ILE A 264 -27.81 -22.22 -14.45
CA ILE A 264 -28.14 -22.09 -13.02
C ILE A 264 -29.10 -20.91 -12.81
N ALA A 265 -28.71 -19.72 -13.28
CA ALA A 265 -29.59 -18.55 -13.33
C ALA A 265 -30.67 -18.66 -14.43
N ASN A 266 -30.60 -19.70 -15.26
CA ASN A 266 -31.61 -20.03 -16.27
C ASN A 266 -31.84 -18.91 -17.30
N VAL A 267 -30.81 -18.12 -17.64
CA VAL A 267 -30.90 -17.11 -18.71
C VAL A 267 -31.09 -17.76 -20.08
N GLY A 268 -30.67 -19.01 -20.25
CA GLY A 268 -30.84 -19.76 -21.50
C GLY A 268 -32.29 -19.86 -21.96
N VAL A 269 -33.28 -19.76 -21.05
CA VAL A 269 -34.71 -19.77 -21.40
C VAL A 269 -35.13 -18.57 -22.26
N LEU A 270 -34.36 -17.49 -22.25
CA LEU A 270 -34.62 -16.27 -23.02
C LEU A 270 -34.01 -16.30 -24.43
N LEU A 271 -33.24 -17.33 -24.77
CA LEU A 271 -32.52 -17.43 -26.03
C LEU A 271 -33.32 -18.23 -27.06
N THR A 272 -33.39 -17.72 -28.29
CA THR A 272 -33.82 -18.50 -29.47
C THR A 272 -32.68 -19.40 -29.96
N PRO A 273 -32.95 -20.44 -30.77
CA PRO A 273 -31.91 -21.32 -31.31
C PRO A 273 -30.77 -20.59 -32.01
N GLU A 274 -31.07 -19.51 -32.75
CA GLU A 274 -30.08 -18.69 -33.44
C GLU A 274 -29.17 -17.97 -32.43
N THR A 275 -29.77 -17.40 -31.40
CA THR A 275 -29.06 -16.58 -30.41
C THR A 275 -28.29 -17.44 -29.42
N PHE A 276 -28.76 -18.67 -29.16
CA PHE A 276 -28.08 -19.67 -28.34
C PHE A 276 -26.75 -20.11 -28.96
N ALA A 277 -26.61 -20.06 -30.29
CA ALA A 277 -25.35 -20.36 -30.96
C ALA A 277 -24.30 -19.25 -30.81
N THR A 278 -24.72 -17.98 -30.69
CA THR A 278 -23.82 -16.81 -30.72
C THR A 278 -23.58 -16.17 -29.37
N PHE A 279 -24.55 -16.23 -28.45
CA PHE A 279 -24.46 -15.56 -27.15
C PHE A 279 -23.35 -16.13 -26.26
N PRO A 280 -23.17 -17.46 -26.14
CA PRO A 280 -22.10 -18.02 -25.29
C PRO A 280 -20.71 -17.56 -25.72
N GLU A 281 -20.44 -17.51 -27.03
CA GLU A 281 -19.15 -17.04 -27.57
C GLU A 281 -18.92 -15.55 -27.25
N ALA A 282 -19.95 -14.71 -27.44
CA ALA A 282 -19.87 -13.28 -27.10
C ALA A 282 -19.68 -13.05 -25.59
N LEU A 283 -20.34 -13.87 -24.76
CA LEU A 283 -20.19 -13.85 -23.31
C LEU A 283 -18.78 -14.24 -22.87
N GLU A 284 -18.23 -15.34 -23.42
CA GLU A 284 -16.85 -15.75 -23.15
C GLU A 284 -15.85 -14.66 -23.53
N GLY A 285 -16.04 -14.02 -24.69
CA GLY A 285 -15.22 -12.88 -25.12
C GLY A 285 -15.28 -11.69 -24.15
N PHE A 286 -16.44 -11.40 -23.57
CA PHE A 286 -16.58 -10.36 -22.55
C PHE A 286 -15.93 -10.75 -21.21
N VAL A 287 -16.16 -11.98 -20.74
CA VAL A 287 -15.60 -12.48 -19.48
C VAL A 287 -14.07 -12.54 -19.53
N ARG A 288 -13.50 -12.91 -20.69
CA ARG A 288 -12.06 -12.85 -20.95
C ARG A 288 -11.50 -11.44 -20.79
N GLN A 289 -12.16 -10.43 -21.36
CA GLN A 289 -11.75 -9.03 -21.19
C GLN A 289 -11.79 -8.61 -19.71
N CYS A 290 -12.81 -9.01 -18.96
CA CYS A 290 -12.88 -8.74 -17.52
C CYS A 290 -11.70 -9.36 -16.77
N GLN A 291 -11.37 -10.61 -17.07
CA GLN A 291 -10.25 -11.31 -16.45
C GLN A 291 -8.91 -10.64 -16.77
N GLU A 292 -8.68 -10.24 -18.03
CA GLU A 292 -7.46 -9.56 -18.44
C GLU A 292 -7.26 -8.23 -17.70
N GLN A 293 -8.31 -7.42 -17.58
CA GLN A 293 -8.25 -6.17 -16.81
C GLN A 293 -8.03 -6.45 -15.32
N TRP A 294 -8.70 -7.47 -14.77
CA TRP A 294 -8.56 -7.81 -13.36
C TRP A 294 -7.17 -8.35 -13.03
N LYS A 295 -6.52 -9.10 -13.94
CA LYS A 295 -5.13 -9.56 -13.79
C LYS A 295 -4.15 -8.39 -13.63
N ILE A 296 -4.43 -7.22 -14.21
CA ILE A 296 -3.65 -5.99 -14.00
C ILE A 296 -3.88 -5.47 -12.58
N ILE A 297 -5.13 -5.37 -12.15
CA ILE A 297 -5.52 -4.92 -10.81
C ILE A 297 -4.93 -5.82 -9.72
N GLN A 298 -4.95 -7.15 -9.91
CA GLN A 298 -4.33 -8.14 -9.02
C GLN A 298 -2.84 -7.87 -8.79
N ARG A 299 -2.14 -7.23 -9.73
CA ARG A 299 -0.71 -6.89 -9.64
C ARG A 299 -0.48 -5.43 -9.21
N GLY A 300 -1.54 -4.75 -8.79
CA GLY A 300 -1.50 -3.39 -8.26
C GLY A 300 -1.09 -3.31 -6.80
N LYS A 301 -0.47 -2.19 -6.39
CA LYS A 301 -0.22 -1.87 -4.98
C LYS A 301 -1.52 -1.52 -4.26
N GLN A 302 -2.42 -0.84 -4.94
CA GLN A 302 -3.72 -0.47 -4.44
C GLN A 302 -4.64 -1.70 -4.39
N LYS A 303 -5.38 -1.87 -3.29
CA LYS A 303 -6.42 -2.89 -3.18
C LYS A 303 -7.74 -2.30 -3.65
N LEU A 304 -8.25 -2.85 -4.75
CA LEU A 304 -9.54 -2.47 -5.32
C LEU A 304 -10.58 -3.56 -5.06
N GLU A 305 -11.81 -3.16 -4.74
CA GLU A 305 -12.93 -4.06 -4.49
C GLU A 305 -14.20 -3.55 -5.16
N PRO A 306 -14.88 -4.34 -5.99
CA PRO A 306 -16.25 -4.05 -6.41
C PRO A 306 -17.19 -4.13 -5.20
N SER A 307 -18.21 -3.28 -5.17
CA SER A 307 -19.28 -3.37 -4.20
C SER A 307 -20.62 -2.95 -4.78
N PHE A 308 -21.63 -3.76 -4.48
CA PHE A 308 -23.05 -3.52 -4.79
C PHE A 308 -23.76 -2.74 -3.69
N ALA A 309 -23.06 -2.37 -2.60
CA ALA A 309 -23.65 -1.59 -1.52
C ALA A 309 -23.94 -0.16 -2.02
N TYR A 310 -25.20 0.25 -1.89
CA TYR A 310 -25.61 1.61 -2.25
C TYR A 310 -25.05 2.61 -1.24
N SER A 311 -24.27 3.58 -1.72
CA SER A 311 -23.76 4.71 -0.92
C SER A 311 -23.90 6.02 -1.70
N ALA A 312 -24.17 7.11 -0.99
CA ALA A 312 -24.18 8.44 -1.59
C ALA A 312 -22.73 8.91 -1.84
N SER A 313 -22.44 9.38 -3.05
CA SER A 313 -21.17 10.00 -3.42
C SER A 313 -21.45 11.09 -4.45
N SER A 314 -20.95 12.29 -4.22
CA SER A 314 -21.08 13.43 -5.15
C SER A 314 -20.18 13.27 -6.37
N ASP A 315 -18.99 12.75 -6.16
CA ASP A 315 -17.93 12.71 -7.18
C ASP A 315 -18.13 11.51 -8.12
N TYR A 316 -18.73 10.44 -7.58
CA TYR A 316 -19.04 9.24 -8.33
C TYR A 316 -20.52 8.87 -8.18
N PRO A 317 -21.46 9.65 -8.73
CA PRO A 317 -22.89 9.34 -8.63
C PRO A 317 -23.24 7.98 -9.24
N TRP A 318 -24.38 7.41 -8.81
CA TRP A 318 -24.95 6.24 -9.48
C TRP A 318 -25.58 6.69 -10.80
N GLN A 319 -25.16 6.04 -11.89
CA GLN A 319 -25.74 6.21 -13.22
C GLN A 319 -27.04 5.42 -13.32
N LEU A 320 -27.93 5.88 -14.18
CA LEU A 320 -29.18 5.17 -14.46
C LEU A 320 -28.94 4.17 -15.57
N PHE A 321 -29.67 3.06 -15.47
CA PHE A 321 -29.63 2.04 -16.51
C PHE A 321 -29.98 2.57 -17.92
N ASP A 322 -30.96 3.47 -18.03
CA ASP A 322 -31.32 4.07 -19.33
C ASP A 322 -30.17 4.88 -19.94
N ASP A 323 -29.44 5.62 -19.11
CA ASP A 323 -28.32 6.43 -19.58
C ASP A 323 -27.14 5.54 -20.00
N THR A 324 -26.89 4.46 -19.25
CA THR A 324 -25.87 3.47 -19.61
C THR A 324 -26.20 2.76 -20.92
N ILE A 325 -27.47 2.50 -21.21
CA ILE A 325 -27.91 1.96 -22.51
C ILE A 325 -27.64 2.98 -23.62
N ALA A 326 -27.96 4.26 -23.41
CA ALA A 326 -27.72 5.31 -24.39
C ALA A 326 -26.23 5.45 -24.72
N ASP A 327 -25.36 5.49 -23.70
CA ASP A 327 -23.91 5.54 -23.87
C ASP A 327 -23.36 4.31 -24.62
N ALA A 328 -23.93 3.13 -24.38
CA ALA A 328 -23.56 1.90 -25.06
C ALA A 328 -23.94 1.88 -26.55
N GLN A 329 -24.96 2.66 -26.94
CA GLN A 329 -25.45 2.75 -28.32
C GLN A 329 -24.77 3.85 -29.13
N ASP A 330 -24.47 5.01 -28.52
CA ASP A 330 -24.01 6.19 -29.27
C ASP A 330 -22.48 6.31 -29.45
N GLU A 331 -21.66 5.50 -28.77
CA GLU A 331 -20.18 5.61 -28.74
C GLU A 331 -19.65 7.04 -28.43
N ARG A 332 -20.54 7.95 -28.00
CA ARG A 332 -20.24 9.32 -27.60
C ARG A 332 -20.55 9.45 -26.13
N HIS A 333 -19.53 9.81 -25.36
CA HIS A 333 -19.69 10.19 -23.96
C HIS A 333 -20.63 11.40 -23.88
N SER A 334 -21.90 11.19 -23.52
CA SER A 334 -22.81 12.30 -23.25
C SER A 334 -22.36 12.99 -21.97
N GLU A 335 -22.11 14.30 -22.04
CA GLU A 335 -21.58 15.11 -20.93
C GLU A 335 -22.58 15.33 -19.76
N GLU A 336 -23.84 14.90 -19.90
CA GLU A 336 -24.86 15.03 -18.85
C GLU A 336 -25.62 13.71 -18.62
N LEU A 337 -25.02 12.82 -17.84
CA LEU A 337 -25.71 11.64 -17.31
C LEU A 337 -26.66 12.06 -16.18
N SER A 338 -27.88 11.52 -16.17
CA SER A 338 -28.89 11.81 -15.15
C SER A 338 -28.57 11.08 -13.83
N ALA A 339 -27.52 11.53 -13.14
CA ALA A 339 -27.09 11.01 -11.85
C ALA A 339 -28.17 11.06 -10.76
N THR A 340 -28.24 10.03 -9.91
CA THR A 340 -29.02 10.08 -8.67
C THR A 340 -28.16 9.83 -7.44
N THR A 341 -28.37 10.63 -6.40
CA THR A 341 -27.82 10.42 -5.05
C THR A 341 -28.88 9.91 -4.08
N ALA A 342 -30.15 9.90 -4.48
CA ALA A 342 -31.29 9.55 -3.62
C ALA A 342 -31.38 8.04 -3.36
N ILE A 343 -31.42 7.66 -2.07
CA ILE A 343 -31.32 6.28 -1.57
C ILE A 343 -32.56 5.43 -1.94
N GLU A 344 -33.71 6.01 -2.22
CA GLU A 344 -34.97 5.27 -2.17
C GLU A 344 -35.16 4.25 -3.32
N ASN A 345 -35.11 2.96 -2.94
CA ASN A 345 -35.60 1.80 -3.70
C ASN A 345 -34.96 1.58 -5.09
N HIS A 346 -33.69 1.91 -5.23
CA HIS A 346 -32.90 1.58 -6.42
C HIS A 346 -32.36 0.15 -6.33
N ILE A 347 -32.33 -0.58 -7.46
CA ILE A 347 -31.67 -1.88 -7.55
C ILE A 347 -30.32 -1.69 -8.23
N VAL A 348 -29.23 -2.13 -7.59
CA VAL A 348 -27.88 -2.03 -8.16
C VAL A 348 -27.62 -3.14 -9.16
N LEU A 349 -27.39 -2.75 -10.41
CA LEU A 349 -27.10 -3.65 -11.53
C LEU A 349 -25.59 -3.80 -11.75
N ILE A 350 -24.84 -2.69 -11.73
CA ILE A 350 -23.39 -2.68 -11.92
C ILE A 350 -22.74 -2.12 -10.66
N PRO A 351 -21.76 -2.82 -10.07
CA PRO A 351 -21.11 -2.37 -8.84
C PRO A 351 -20.21 -1.17 -9.12
N ARG A 352 -19.95 -0.38 -8.07
CA ARG A 352 -18.82 0.55 -8.08
C ARG A 352 -17.54 -0.19 -7.72
N ILE A 353 -16.41 0.23 -8.28
CA ILE A 353 -15.09 -0.20 -7.83
C ILE A 353 -14.61 0.78 -6.77
N TYR A 354 -14.18 0.26 -5.63
CA TYR A 354 -13.70 1.03 -4.49
C TYR A 354 -12.22 0.80 -4.25
N LEU A 355 -11.52 1.87 -3.87
CA LEU A 355 -10.20 1.82 -3.27
C LEU A 355 -10.34 1.55 -1.77
N VAL A 356 -9.81 0.41 -1.32
CA VAL A 356 -9.77 0.08 0.11
C VAL A 356 -8.70 0.96 0.78
N ARG A 357 -9.09 1.68 1.83
CA ARG A 357 -8.21 2.56 2.60
C ARG A 357 -7.97 2.03 4.01
N THR A 358 -6.82 2.40 4.57
CA THR A 358 -6.47 2.09 5.96
C THR A 358 -7.27 2.96 6.92
N LYS A 359 -8.09 2.34 7.78
CA LYS A 359 -8.88 3.02 8.84
C LYS A 359 -9.78 4.16 8.35
N ALA A 360 -10.24 4.10 7.11
CA ALA A 360 -11.17 5.06 6.53
C ALA A 360 -12.20 4.31 5.68
N ASP A 361 -13.33 4.97 5.42
CA ASP A 361 -14.30 4.44 4.48
C ASP A 361 -13.66 4.30 3.09
N PRO A 362 -14.02 3.24 2.34
CA PRO A 362 -13.49 3.02 1.00
C PRO A 362 -14.03 4.08 0.03
N ASP A 363 -13.16 4.57 -0.86
CA ASP A 363 -13.53 5.59 -1.85
C ASP A 363 -13.89 4.94 -3.18
N PRO A 364 -15.04 5.27 -3.78
CA PRO A 364 -15.32 4.82 -5.14
C PRO A 364 -14.35 5.47 -6.13
N ILE A 365 -13.93 4.72 -7.13
CA ILE A 365 -13.13 5.22 -8.27
C ILE A 365 -13.88 5.11 -9.60
N THR A 366 -15.01 4.39 -9.62
CA THR A 366 -15.92 4.33 -10.77
C THR A 366 -17.33 4.71 -10.36
N HIS A 367 -18.13 5.09 -11.35
CA HIS A 367 -19.58 5.06 -11.22
C HIS A 367 -20.06 3.59 -11.14
N GLY A 368 -21.28 3.43 -10.66
CA GLY A 368 -22.03 2.17 -10.76
C GLY A 368 -23.39 2.46 -11.38
N CYS A 369 -24.16 1.42 -11.68
CA CYS A 369 -25.44 1.57 -12.39
C CYS A 369 -26.60 1.03 -11.56
N VAL A 370 -27.70 1.78 -11.56
CA VAL A 370 -28.93 1.42 -10.84
C VAL A 370 -30.17 1.44 -11.73
N LEU A 371 -31.12 0.57 -11.37
CA LEU A 371 -32.48 0.58 -11.89
C LEU A 371 -33.39 1.37 -10.96
N ARG A 372 -34.11 2.34 -11.53
CA ARG A 372 -35.07 3.20 -10.81
C ARG A 372 -36.34 2.46 -10.41
N LYS A 373 -36.92 2.86 -9.28
CA LYS A 373 -38.24 2.40 -8.84
C LYS A 373 -39.33 2.63 -9.88
N THR A 374 -39.29 3.75 -10.60
CA THR A 374 -40.26 4.06 -11.67
C THR A 374 -40.26 3.02 -12.78
N HIS A 375 -39.11 2.39 -13.08
CA HIS A 375 -39.03 1.31 -14.07
C HIS A 375 -39.65 0.03 -13.54
N LEU A 376 -39.45 -0.26 -12.25
CA LEU A 376 -40.07 -1.40 -11.58
C LEU A 376 -41.59 -1.24 -11.53
N ASP A 377 -42.08 -0.06 -11.16
CA ASP A 377 -43.52 0.23 -11.07
C ASP A 377 -44.18 0.11 -12.46
N ALA A 378 -43.55 0.63 -13.51
CA ALA A 378 -44.05 0.51 -14.89
C ALA A 378 -44.13 -0.96 -15.35
N ALA A 379 -43.12 -1.77 -15.04
CA ALA A 379 -43.12 -3.19 -15.38
C ALA A 379 -44.14 -3.99 -14.54
N ALA A 380 -44.30 -3.66 -13.25
CA ALA A 380 -45.29 -4.29 -12.39
C ALA A 380 -46.72 -4.02 -12.88
N GLU A 381 -47.01 -2.79 -13.30
CA GLU A 381 -48.31 -2.43 -13.88
C GLU A 381 -48.60 -3.19 -15.17
N GLU A 382 -47.60 -3.43 -15.99
CA GLU A 382 -47.76 -4.26 -17.17
C GLU A 382 -48.08 -5.73 -16.82
N LEU A 383 -47.37 -6.29 -15.85
CA LEU A 383 -47.65 -7.64 -15.37
C LEU A 383 -49.09 -7.74 -14.86
N ARG A 384 -49.59 -6.73 -14.13
CA ARG A 384 -50.99 -6.65 -13.69
C ARG A 384 -51.99 -6.62 -14.85
N LYS A 385 -51.67 -5.92 -15.94
CA LYS A 385 -52.54 -5.82 -17.14
C LYS A 385 -52.53 -7.10 -17.98
N SER A 386 -51.44 -7.87 -17.96
CA SER A 386 -51.30 -9.14 -18.68
C SER A 386 -52.02 -10.31 -18.01
N LEU A 387 -52.31 -10.22 -16.72
CA LEU A 387 -53.16 -11.20 -16.03
C LEU A 387 -54.58 -11.09 -16.59
N PRO A 388 -55.18 -12.18 -17.10
CA PRO A 388 -56.56 -12.15 -17.53
C PRO A 388 -57.40 -11.67 -16.35
N SER A 389 -58.11 -10.55 -16.54
CA SER A 389 -59.09 -10.09 -15.57
C SER A 389 -59.98 -11.27 -15.25
N ALA A 390 -59.89 -11.78 -14.03
CA ALA A 390 -60.85 -12.77 -13.54
C ALA A 390 -62.24 -12.20 -13.85
N PRO A 391 -63.18 -12.99 -14.40
CA PRO A 391 -64.52 -12.49 -14.65
C PRO A 391 -65.09 -12.15 -13.28
N PHE A 392 -65.07 -10.86 -12.96
CA PHE A 392 -65.89 -10.35 -11.88
C PHE A 392 -67.32 -10.67 -12.30
N THR A 393 -67.89 -11.67 -11.64
CA THR A 393 -69.31 -11.81 -11.53
C THR A 393 -69.82 -10.43 -11.13
N HIS A 394 -70.59 -9.80 -12.03
CA HIS A 394 -71.43 -8.68 -11.69
C HIS A 394 -72.40 -9.15 -10.61
N ALA A 395 -71.97 -9.11 -9.34
CA ALA A 395 -72.88 -9.09 -8.22
C ALA A 395 -73.63 -7.77 -8.34
N THR A 396 -74.82 -7.86 -8.91
CA THR A 396 -75.86 -6.85 -8.85
C THR A 396 -76.00 -6.43 -7.39
N SER A 397 -75.37 -5.31 -7.03
CA SER A 397 -75.59 -4.64 -5.76
C SER A 397 -76.99 -4.03 -5.79
N GLY A 398 -77.97 -4.88 -5.50
CA GLY A 398 -79.33 -4.48 -5.21
C GLY A 398 -79.30 -3.56 -4.00
N ARG A 399 -79.53 -2.27 -4.26
CA ARG A 399 -79.92 -1.28 -3.27
C ARG A 399 -81.09 -1.81 -2.44
N HIS A 400 -80.84 -2.28 -1.23
CA HIS A 400 -81.88 -2.34 -0.20
C HIS A 400 -81.65 -1.19 0.79
N ARG A 401 -82.32 -0.07 0.53
CA ARG A 401 -82.57 0.98 1.52
C ARG A 401 -83.45 0.36 2.61
N ASN A 402 -82.96 0.22 3.83
CA ASN A 402 -83.81 0.16 5.00
C ASN A 402 -83.56 1.38 5.89
N ARG A 403 -84.66 2.11 6.09
CA ARG A 403 -84.82 3.37 6.81
C ARG A 403 -84.93 3.06 8.31
N PRO A 404 -84.43 3.94 9.21
CA PRO A 404 -84.34 3.65 10.64
C PRO A 404 -85.67 3.91 11.36
N GLY A 405 -86.07 2.95 12.20
CA GLY A 405 -87.22 3.01 13.11
C GLY A 405 -86.77 2.98 14.57
N ARG A 406 -86.87 4.16 15.17
CA ARG A 406 -86.69 4.61 16.56
C ARG A 406 -87.18 3.66 17.69
N ALA A 407 -86.30 3.50 18.69
CA ALA A 407 -86.49 3.38 20.15
C ALA A 407 -87.45 2.35 20.76
N MET A 408 -86.94 1.59 21.74
CA MET A 408 -87.25 1.78 23.17
C MET A 408 -86.25 1.00 24.05
N SER A 409 -85.80 1.68 25.09
CA SER A 409 -85.01 1.22 26.24
C SER A 409 -85.72 0.12 27.05
N VAL A 410 -84.95 -0.69 27.81
CA VAL A 410 -85.09 -0.89 29.27
C VAL A 410 -84.08 -1.97 29.77
N THR A 411 -83.12 -1.46 30.56
CA THR A 411 -82.43 -1.97 31.77
C THR A 411 -81.94 -3.41 31.97
N GLY A 412 -80.69 -3.46 32.48
CA GLY A 412 -80.24 -4.31 33.60
C GLY A 412 -79.50 -5.58 33.19
N ASN A 413 -78.43 -6.04 33.82
CA ASN A 413 -77.66 -5.58 34.98
C ASN A 413 -76.38 -6.45 35.05
N SER A 414 -75.28 -5.92 35.61
CA SER A 414 -74.15 -6.64 36.29
C SER A 414 -73.35 -7.74 35.55
N LYS A 415 -72.05 -7.97 35.69
CA LYS A 415 -70.83 -7.40 36.30
C LYS A 415 -69.65 -8.27 35.77
N PRO A 416 -68.37 -7.92 36.00
CA PRO A 416 -67.22 -8.33 35.18
C PRO A 416 -66.42 -9.52 35.74
N PHE A 417 -65.54 -10.13 34.93
CA PHE A 417 -64.30 -10.74 35.40
C PHE A 417 -63.19 -10.75 34.31
N LEU A 418 -62.00 -10.34 34.76
CA LEU A 418 -60.65 -10.53 34.19
C LEU A 418 -60.34 -12.03 33.96
N VAL A 419 -59.43 -12.44 33.07
CA VAL A 419 -57.96 -12.20 33.04
C VAL A 419 -57.45 -12.06 31.61
#